data_AF-A0A7C8DPR3-F1
#
_entry.id   AF-A0A7C8DPR3-F1
#
_cell.length_a   1.000
_cell.length_b   1.000
_cell.length_c   1.000
_cell.angle_alpha   90.00
_cell.angle_beta   90.00
_cell.angle_gamma   90.00
#
_symmetry.space_group_name_H-M   'P 1'
#
loop_
_entity.id
_entity.type
_entity.pdbx_description
1 polymer ?
#
loop_
_entity_poly.entity_id
_entity_poly.type
_entity_poly.pdbx_seq_one_letter_code
_entity_poly.pdbx_strand_id
1 'polypeptide(L)'
;MSEQPPETSPPTAPAKDYTRELGVVECFVAITNECQSGPVRTMASHALEAIKSGGPEVMREQVYYVLSALQGWRGERASQVHASLTKYYQDTAPPAPPTSSNVPD
;
A
#
# COMPACT_ATOMS: atom_id res chain seq x y z
N MET A 1 56.51 1.21 7.21
CA MET A 1 55.36 0.57 6.57
C MET A 1 54.54 -0.03 7.70
N SER A 2 53.41 0.57 8.03
CA SER A 2 52.48 0.05 9.04
C SER A 2 51.16 -0.19 8.33
N GLU A 3 50.86 -1.45 8.11
CA GLU A 3 49.66 -1.94 7.46
C GLU A 3 48.46 -1.64 8.37
N GLN A 4 47.53 -0.80 7.89
CA GLN A 4 46.23 -0.63 8.53
C GLN A 4 45.40 -1.91 8.31
N PRO A 5 44.72 -2.46 9.33
CA PRO A 5 43.77 -3.55 9.13
C PRO A 5 42.57 -3.05 8.30
N PRO A 6 41.97 -3.90 7.44
CA PRO A 6 40.74 -3.52 6.74
C PRO A 6 39.62 -3.37 7.76
N GLU A 7 39.17 -2.13 7.98
CA GLU A 7 37.92 -1.85 8.67
C GLU A 7 36.81 -2.64 7.97
N THR A 8 36.29 -3.63 8.70
CA THR A 8 35.12 -4.39 8.30
C THR A 8 33.95 -3.42 8.41
N SER A 9 33.54 -2.84 7.28
CA SER A 9 32.35 -1.99 7.21
C SER A 9 31.19 -2.67 7.95
N PRO A 10 30.47 -1.96 8.84
CA PRO A 10 29.31 -2.53 9.51
C PRO A 10 28.31 -3.02 8.45
N PRO A 11 27.53 -4.08 8.73
CA PRO A 11 26.50 -4.54 7.80
C PRO A 11 25.54 -3.37 7.58
N THR A 12 25.61 -2.78 6.37
CA THR A 12 24.59 -1.87 5.86
C THR A 12 23.26 -2.55 6.10
N ALA A 13 22.45 -2.02 7.02
CA ALA A 13 21.10 -2.50 7.25
C ALA A 13 20.44 -2.68 5.88
N PRO A 14 19.79 -3.83 5.60
CA PRO A 14 19.26 -4.10 4.27
C PRO A 14 18.38 -2.92 3.89
N ALA A 15 18.78 -2.20 2.83
CA ALA A 15 18.00 -1.12 2.28
C ALA A 15 16.60 -1.70 2.04
N LYS A 16 15.61 -1.18 2.76
CA LYS A 16 14.24 -1.69 2.66
C LYS A 16 13.83 -1.48 1.20
N ASP A 17 13.67 -2.57 0.46
CA ASP A 17 13.40 -2.52 -0.97
C ASP A 17 11.96 -2.03 -1.18
N TYR A 18 11.82 -0.71 -1.30
CA TYR A 18 10.54 -0.05 -1.51
C TYR A 18 10.11 -0.05 -2.98
N THR A 19 10.89 -0.70 -3.84
CA THR A 19 10.65 -0.91 -5.27
C THR A 19 9.75 -2.10 -5.56
N ARG A 20 9.67 -3.08 -4.64
CA ARG A 20 8.77 -4.24 -4.79
C ARG A 20 7.31 -3.84 -4.62
N GLU A 21 6.43 -4.38 -5.45
CA GLU A 21 4.97 -4.23 -5.25
C GLU A 21 4.52 -5.01 -4.01
N LEU A 22 3.67 -4.39 -3.19
CA LEU A 22 3.11 -5.03 -2.00
C LEU A 22 1.73 -5.62 -2.31
N GLY A 23 1.45 -6.80 -1.74
CA GLY A 23 0.08 -7.29 -1.70
C GLY A 23 -0.83 -6.39 -0.86
N VAL A 24 -2.14 -6.41 -1.10
CA VAL A 24 -3.13 -5.62 -0.34
C VAL A 24 -3.04 -5.90 1.17
N VAL A 25 -2.88 -7.16 1.54
CA VAL A 25 -2.71 -7.57 2.94
C VAL A 25 -1.43 -6.98 3.53
N GLU A 26 -0.32 -7.04 2.80
CA GLU A 26 0.94 -6.44 3.24
C GLU A 26 0.85 -4.92 3.38
N CYS A 27 0.11 -4.26 2.49
CA CYS A 27 -0.18 -2.83 2.59
C CYS A 27 -0.91 -2.49 3.89
N PHE A 28 -1.97 -3.25 4.24
CA PHE A 28 -2.69 -3.03 5.49
C PHE A 28 -1.83 -3.30 6.73
N VAL A 29 -0.98 -4.34 6.69
CA VAL A 29 -0.02 -4.60 7.77
C VAL A 29 1.01 -3.47 7.87
N ALA A 30 1.50 -2.93 6.76
CA ALA A 30 2.41 -1.79 6.76
C ALA A 30 1.76 -0.54 7.39
N ILE A 31 0.50 -0.26 7.04
CA ILE A 31 -0.24 0.87 7.60
C ILE A 31 -0.42 0.71 9.12
N THR A 32 -0.82 -0.48 9.58
CA THR A 32 -1.04 -0.72 11.02
C THR A 32 0.23 -0.62 11.85
N ASN A 33 1.41 -0.89 11.27
CA ASN A 33 2.70 -0.82 11.97
C ASN A 33 3.41 0.53 11.83
N GLU A 34 3.34 1.17 10.66
CA GLU A 34 4.22 2.30 10.29
C GLU A 34 3.49 3.64 10.18
N CYS A 35 2.15 3.67 10.14
CA CYS A 35 1.40 4.91 10.01
C CYS A 35 1.32 5.70 11.34
N GLN A 36 1.61 7.00 11.27
CA GLN A 36 1.41 8.03 12.32
C GLN A 36 -0.02 8.05 12.90
N SER A 37 -0.99 7.78 12.04
CA SER A 37 -2.39 8.16 12.27
C SER A 37 -3.19 7.03 12.90
N GLY A 38 -3.56 7.19 14.17
CA GLY A 38 -4.43 6.26 14.90
C GLY A 38 -5.68 5.79 14.14
N PRO A 39 -6.54 6.68 13.60
CA PRO A 39 -7.74 6.26 12.87
C PRO A 39 -7.44 5.45 11.61
N VAL A 40 -6.35 5.76 10.90
CA VAL A 40 -5.94 5.02 9.69
C VAL A 40 -5.44 3.63 10.05
N ARG A 41 -4.70 3.49 11.15
CA ARG A 41 -4.29 2.19 11.69
C ARG A 41 -5.50 1.34 12.07
N THR A 42 -6.48 1.92 12.78
CA THR A 42 -7.71 1.20 13.13
C THR A 42 -8.47 0.74 11.89
N MET A 43 -8.58 1.60 10.87
CA MET A 43 -9.24 1.25 9.62
C MET A 43 -8.51 0.12 8.88
N ALA A 44 -7.17 0.17 8.79
CA ALA A 44 -6.39 -0.91 8.19
C ALA A 44 -6.48 -2.23 8.98
N SER A 45 -6.59 -2.16 10.31
CA SER A 45 -6.84 -3.34 11.14
C SER A 45 -8.22 -3.92 10.86
N HIS A 46 -9.26 -3.08 10.79
CA HIS A 46 -10.61 -3.50 10.42
C HIS A 46 -10.67 -4.11 9.03
N ALA A 47 -9.94 -3.52 8.07
CA ALA A 47 -9.82 -4.05 6.72
C ALA A 47 -9.23 -5.46 6.73
N LEU A 48 -8.17 -5.70 7.51
CA LEU A 48 -7.57 -7.03 7.68
C LEU A 48 -8.54 -8.05 8.26
N GLU A 49 -9.46 -7.65 9.13
CA GLU A 49 -10.49 -8.55 9.66
C GLU A 49 -11.61 -8.79 8.65
N ALA A 50 -12.07 -7.74 7.97
CA ALA A 50 -13.13 -7.82 6.98
C ALA A 50 -12.75 -8.74 5.80
N ILE A 51 -11.50 -8.70 5.33
CA ILE A 51 -11.05 -9.56 4.23
C ILE A 51 -10.88 -11.03 4.61
N LYS A 52 -10.85 -11.39 5.90
CA LYS A 52 -10.78 -12.80 6.33
C LYS A 52 -12.09 -13.54 6.08
N SER A 53 -13.21 -12.82 6.17
CA SER A 53 -14.55 -13.37 5.98
C SER A 53 -15.22 -12.88 4.70
N GLY A 54 -14.67 -11.85 4.06
CA GLY A 54 -15.18 -11.25 2.84
C GLY A 54 -14.54 -11.78 1.56
N GLY A 55 -15.30 -11.72 0.46
CA GLY A 55 -14.81 -12.00 -0.88
C GLY A 55 -14.00 -10.85 -1.51
N PRO A 56 -13.65 -10.96 -2.80
CA PRO A 56 -12.87 -9.94 -3.52
C PRO A 56 -13.54 -8.56 -3.55
N GLU A 57 -14.87 -8.50 -3.54
CA GLU A 57 -15.63 -7.25 -3.45
C GLU A 57 -15.38 -6.51 -2.13
N VAL A 58 -15.38 -7.24 -1.01
CA VAL A 58 -15.07 -6.67 0.32
C VAL A 58 -13.63 -6.18 0.34
N MET A 59 -12.69 -6.95 -0.20
CA MET A 59 -11.29 -6.52 -0.28
C MET A 59 -11.15 -5.20 -1.02
N ARG A 60 -11.79 -5.06 -2.18
CA ARG A 60 -11.77 -3.81 -2.94
C ARG A 60 -12.39 -2.65 -2.18
N GLU A 61 -13.53 -2.86 -1.52
CA GLU A 61 -14.19 -1.82 -0.73
C GLU A 61 -13.30 -1.33 0.41
N GLN A 62 -12.65 -2.26 1.13
CA GLN A 62 -11.70 -1.93 2.18
C GLN A 62 -10.48 -1.16 1.65
N VAL A 63 -9.97 -1.53 0.47
CA VAL A 63 -8.87 -0.78 -0.19
C VAL A 63 -9.27 0.66 -0.46
N TYR A 64 -10.49 0.89 -0.96
CA TYR A 64 -11.01 2.24 -1.23
C TYR A 64 -11.10 3.09 0.05
N TYR A 65 -11.66 2.54 1.12
CA TYR A 65 -11.75 3.25 2.40
C TYR A 65 -10.37 3.59 2.96
N VAL A 66 -9.46 2.61 2.94
CA VAL A 66 -8.09 2.79 3.44
C VAL A 66 -7.33 3.82 2.61
N LEU A 67 -7.43 3.82 1.28
CA LEU A 67 -6.85 4.85 0.40
C LEU A 67 -7.41 6.25 0.71
N SER A 68 -8.72 6.34 0.95
CA SER A 68 -9.39 7.60 1.30
C SER A 68 -8.97 8.10 2.68
N ALA A 69 -8.65 7.21 3.62
CA ALA A 69 -8.20 7.55 4.96
C ALA A 69 -6.69 7.80 5.05
N LEU A 70 -5.90 7.29 4.09
CA LEU A 70 -4.43 7.41 4.00
C LEU A 70 -3.91 8.86 3.85
N GLN A 71 -4.81 9.84 3.84
CA GLN A 71 -4.51 11.26 3.74
C GLN A 71 -3.57 11.69 4.87
N GLY A 72 -2.43 12.30 4.50
CA GLY A 72 -1.45 12.82 5.45
C GLY A 72 -0.30 11.87 5.80
N TRP A 73 -0.36 10.57 5.43
CA TRP A 73 0.83 9.71 5.55
C TRP A 73 1.79 9.98 4.39
N ARG A 74 3.06 10.23 4.70
CA ARG A 74 4.11 10.65 3.76
C ARG A 74 5.37 9.80 3.94
N GLY A 75 6.19 9.70 2.89
CA GLY A 75 7.45 8.95 2.88
C GLY A 75 7.44 7.81 1.87
N GLU A 76 8.60 7.19 1.66
CA GLU A 76 8.78 6.12 0.65
C GLU A 76 7.81 4.96 0.86
N ARG A 77 7.63 4.55 2.13
CA ARG A 77 6.70 3.48 2.49
C ARG A 77 5.24 3.84 2.23
N ALA A 78 4.84 5.07 2.54
CA ALA A 78 3.50 5.56 2.26
C ALA A 78 3.23 5.58 0.74
N SER A 79 4.22 6.03 -0.05
CA SER A 79 4.14 6.02 -1.51
C SER A 79 4.03 4.61 -2.08
N GLN A 80 4.83 3.66 -1.58
CA GLN A 80 4.77 2.26 -2.02
C GLN A 80 3.40 1.63 -1.72
N VAL A 81 2.88 1.85 -0.52
CA VAL A 81 1.55 1.37 -0.10
C VAL A 81 0.46 2.01 -0.96
N HIS A 82 0.51 3.32 -1.12
CA HIS A 82 -0.48 4.05 -1.90
C HIS A 82 -0.48 3.60 -3.37
N ALA A 83 0.69 3.45 -3.99
CA ALA A 83 0.83 2.96 -5.35
C ALA A 83 0.28 1.52 -5.50
N SER A 84 0.65 0.62 -4.57
CA SER A 84 0.22 -0.78 -4.60
C SER A 84 -1.29 -0.92 -4.42
N LEU A 85 -1.87 -0.21 -3.45
CA LEU A 85 -3.31 -0.19 -3.21
C LEU A 85 -4.09 0.44 -4.37
N THR A 86 -3.57 1.53 -4.94
CA THR A 86 -4.19 2.21 -6.10
C THR A 86 -4.21 1.27 -7.31
N LYS A 87 -3.10 0.58 -7.58
CA LYS A 87 -3.01 -0.39 -8.68
C LYS A 87 -4.01 -1.52 -8.50
N TYR A 88 -4.09 -2.11 -7.30
CA TYR A 88 -5.09 -3.15 -7.01
C TYR A 88 -6.52 -2.64 -7.22
N TYR A 89 -6.83 -1.43 -6.73
CA TYR A 89 -8.16 -0.85 -6.90
C TYR A 89 -8.52 -0.60 -8.37
N GLN A 90 -7.56 -0.18 -9.19
CA GLN A 90 -7.76 0.02 -10.63
C GLN A 90 -7.93 -1.29 -11.40
N ASP A 91 -7.15 -2.31 -11.05
CA ASP A 91 -7.23 -3.65 -11.67
C ASP A 91 -8.54 -4.36 -11.33
N THR A 92 -9.05 -4.13 -10.11
CA THR A 92 -10.33 -4.69 -9.63
C THR A 92 -11.54 -3.77 -9.85
N ALA A 93 -11.34 -2.57 -10.39
CA ALA A 93 -12.44 -1.72 -10.83
C ALA A 93 -13.15 -2.42 -11.99
N PRO A 94 -14.49 -2.35 -12.08
CA PRO A 94 -15.15 -2.78 -13.29
C PRO A 94 -14.60 -1.86 -14.40
N PRO A 95 -14.39 -2.35 -15.63
CA PRO A 95 -14.07 -1.45 -16.73
C PRO A 95 -15.13 -0.36 -16.71
N ALA A 96 -14.67 0.90 -16.57
CA ALA A 96 -15.58 2.03 -16.61
C ALA A 96 -16.50 1.83 -17.84
N PRO A 97 -17.82 2.03 -17.71
CA PRO A 97 -18.69 1.91 -18.88
C PRO A 97 -18.06 2.77 -19.97
N PRO A 98 -17.94 2.29 -21.22
CA PRO A 98 -17.48 3.16 -22.29
C PRO A 98 -18.40 4.37 -22.21
N THR A 99 -17.82 5.56 -22.01
CA THR A 99 -18.54 6.80 -22.21
C THR A 99 -19.02 6.72 -23.65
N SER A 100 -20.26 6.27 -23.80
CA SER A 100 -20.98 6.26 -25.05
C SER A 100 -21.24 7.73 -25.33
N SER A 101 -20.21 8.41 -25.83
CA SER A 101 -20.35 9.63 -26.60
C SER A 101 -20.99 9.22 -27.93
N ASN A 102 -22.21 8.70 -27.84
CA ASN A 102 -23.15 8.70 -28.93
C ASN A 102 -23.86 10.06 -28.81
N VAL A 103 -23.27 11.08 -29.42
CA VAL A 103 -24.01 12.30 -29.74
C VAL A 103 -24.70 11.99 -31.07
N PRO A 104 -26.04 11.86 -31.10
CA PRO A 104 -26.79 11.68 -32.33
C PRO A 104 -26.97 13.00 -33.09
N ASP A 105 -26.93 12.85 -34.43
CA ASP A 105 -27.27 13.77 -35.54
C ASP A 105 -26.34 14.98 -35.80
#